data_AF-A0AAV5TER7-F1
#
_entry.id   AF-A0AAV5TER7-F1
#
_cell.length_a   1.000
_cell.length_b   1.000
_cell.length_c   1.000
_cell.angle_alpha   90.00
_cell.angle_beta   90.00
_cell.angle_gamma   90.00
#
_symmetry.space_group_name_H-M   'P 1'
#
loop_
_entity.id
_entity.type
_entity.pdbx_description
1 polymer ?
#
loop_
_entity_poly.entity_id
_entity_poly.type
_entity_poly.pdbx_seq_one_letter_code
_entity_poly.pdbx_strand_id
1 'polypeptide(L)'
;QTILLRGNHETREINYSKAFRAELHKKFEKWQANDLFDKFNDVFNHMPLACVIGRRHLCVHGGISPRLTSLDAIRRIPKPLERVDKNALACDLLWADFKEGLKGY
;
A
#
# COMPACT_ATOMS: atom_id res chain seq x y z
N GLN A 1 12.71 15.82 -6.63
CA GLN A 1 12.65 14.58 -5.84
C GLN A 1 11.33 13.88 -6.16
N THR A 2 11.36 12.59 -6.44
CA THR A 2 10.15 11.79 -6.73
C THR A 2 9.95 10.79 -5.61
N ILE A 3 8.71 10.64 -5.12
CA ILE A 3 8.34 9.70 -4.05
C ILE A 3 7.20 8.82 -4.57
N LEU A 4 7.35 7.50 -4.41
CA LEU A 4 6.29 6.54 -4.71
C LEU A 4 5.68 6.04 -3.41
N LEU A 5 4.38 6.23 -3.23
CA LEU A 5 3.63 5.65 -2.13
C LEU A 5 3.06 4.30 -2.53
N ARG A 6 2.89 3.41 -1.55
CA ARG A 6 2.19 2.14 -1.73
C ARG A 6 0.70 2.42 -1.94
N GLY A 7 0.10 1.79 -2.95
CA GLY A 7 -1.35 1.73 -3.10
C GLY A 7 -1.93 0.39 -2.65
N ASN A 8 -3.24 0.27 -2.74
CA ASN A 8 -3.95 -0.96 -2.41
C ASN A 8 -3.63 -2.13 -3.35
N HIS A 9 -3.32 -1.83 -4.62
CA HIS A 9 -2.95 -2.82 -5.62
C HIS A 9 -1.52 -3.35 -5.44
N GLU A 10 -0.64 -2.63 -4.75
CA GLU A 10 0.72 -3.05 -4.42
C GLU A 10 0.74 -3.99 -3.20
N THR A 11 -0.11 -5.02 -3.22
CA THR A 11 -0.18 -6.07 -2.20
C THR A 11 -0.13 -7.44 -2.86
N ARG A 12 0.47 -8.43 -2.18
CA ARG A 12 0.65 -9.77 -2.73
C ARG A 12 -0.68 -10.45 -3.06
N GLU A 13 -1.69 -10.24 -2.24
CA GLU A 13 -3.04 -10.74 -2.49
C GLU A 13 -3.58 -10.17 -3.81
N ILE A 14 -3.61 -8.84 -3.96
CA ILE A 14 -4.20 -8.20 -5.15
C ILE A 14 -3.39 -8.56 -6.40
N ASN A 15 -2.07 -8.59 -6.29
CA ASN A 15 -1.19 -8.98 -7.39
C ASN A 15 -1.39 -10.43 -7.82
N TYR A 16 -1.75 -11.31 -6.90
CA TYR A 16 -2.02 -12.72 -7.17
C TYR A 16 -3.43 -12.93 -7.75
N SER A 17 -4.44 -12.27 -7.17
CA SER A 17 -5.84 -12.42 -7.57
C SER A 17 -6.17 -11.69 -8.87
N LYS A 18 -5.44 -10.62 -9.19
CA LYS A 18 -5.60 -9.83 -10.42
C LYS A 18 -4.56 -10.17 -11.50
N ALA A 19 -4.58 -9.38 -12.57
CA ALA A 19 -3.83 -9.64 -13.79
C ALA A 19 -2.30 -9.55 -13.66
N PHE A 20 -1.74 -8.96 -12.59
CA PHE A 20 -0.30 -8.69 -12.51
C PHE A 20 0.55 -9.97 -12.63
N ARG A 21 0.23 -11.00 -11.83
CA ARG A 21 0.95 -12.29 -11.93
C ARG A 21 0.77 -12.96 -13.29
N ALA A 22 -0.43 -12.93 -13.86
CA ALA A 22 -0.71 -13.50 -15.18
C ALA A 22 0.08 -12.78 -16.28
N GLU A 23 0.20 -11.46 -16.19
CA GLU A 23 0.95 -10.63 -17.13
C GLU A 23 2.46 -10.92 -17.07
N LEU A 24 3.01 -11.18 -15.88
CA LEU A 24 4.40 -11.65 -15.74
C LEU A 24 4.60 -13.00 -16.45
N HIS A 25 3.70 -13.95 -16.24
CA HIS A 25 3.77 -15.27 -16.91
C HIS A 25 3.54 -15.21 -18.43
N LYS A 26 2.88 -14.16 -18.93
CA LYS A 26 2.71 -13.91 -20.37
C LYS A 26 3.98 -13.35 -21.02
N LYS A 27 4.77 -12.57 -20.26
CA LYS A 27 5.93 -11.81 -20.77
C LYS A 27 7.27 -12.49 -20.53
N PHE A 28 7.38 -13.36 -19.54
CA PHE A 28 8.64 -13.95 -19.10
C PHE A 28 8.53 -15.46 -18.94
N GLU A 29 9.68 -16.14 -18.97
CA GLU A 29 9.77 -17.56 -18.66
C GLU A 29 9.21 -17.86 -17.27
N LYS A 30 8.63 -19.06 -17.08
CA LYS A 30 7.91 -19.42 -15.85
C LYS A 30 8.70 -19.14 -14.58
N TRP A 31 9.99 -19.48 -14.56
CA TRP A 31 10.86 -19.27 -13.39
C TRP A 31 11.16 -17.78 -13.16
N GLN A 32 11.40 -17.01 -14.22
CA GLN A 32 11.63 -15.57 -14.15
C GLN A 32 10.38 -14.82 -13.68
N ALA A 33 9.21 -15.19 -14.19
CA ALA A 33 7.94 -14.59 -13.80
C ALA A 33 7.67 -14.77 -12.31
N ASN A 34 7.94 -15.96 -11.75
CA ASN A 34 7.82 -16.23 -10.32
C ASN A 34 8.82 -15.41 -9.50
N ASP A 35 10.10 -15.40 -9.90
CA ASP A 35 11.15 -14.62 -9.21
C ASP A 35 10.85 -13.11 -9.23
N LEU A 36 10.41 -12.57 -10.37
CA LEU A 36 9.98 -11.17 -10.48
C LEU A 36 8.76 -10.89 -9.61
N PHE A 37 7.76 -11.77 -9.60
CA PHE A 37 6.58 -11.61 -8.75
C PHE A 37 6.96 -11.50 -7.27
N ASP A 38 7.87 -12.35 -6.80
CA ASP A 38 8.34 -12.30 -5.42
C ASP A 38 9.14 -11.03 -5.12
N LYS A 39 10.06 -10.62 -6.02
CA LYS A 39 10.83 -9.38 -5.88
C LYS A 39 9.97 -8.12 -5.89
N PHE A 40 8.97 -8.03 -6.76
CA PHE A 40 8.06 -6.88 -6.78
C PHE A 40 7.29 -6.78 -5.46
N ASN A 41 6.76 -7.91 -4.96
CA ASN A 41 6.04 -7.90 -3.69
C ASN A 41 6.95 -7.56 -2.51
N ASP A 42 8.21 -7.99 -2.51
CA ASP A 42 9.19 -7.58 -1.49
C ASP A 42 9.42 -6.06 -1.51
N VAL A 43 9.60 -5.47 -2.70
CA VAL A 43 9.70 -3.99 -2.85
C VAL A 43 8.43 -3.31 -2.33
N PHE A 44 7.24 -3.79 -2.71
CA PHE A 44 5.97 -3.23 -2.27
C PHE A 44 5.79 -3.27 -0.75
N ASN A 45 6.29 -4.31 -0.09
CA ASN A 45 6.24 -4.45 1.37
C ASN A 45 7.08 -3.37 2.09
N HIS A 46 8.05 -2.78 1.41
CA HIS A 46 8.92 -1.72 1.93
C HIS A 46 8.49 -0.32 1.51
N MET A 47 7.53 -0.17 0.60
CA MET A 47 7.08 1.14 0.13
C MET A 47 6.47 1.99 1.28
N PRO A 48 6.64 3.32 1.26
CA PRO A 48 6.01 4.21 2.23
C PRO A 48 4.48 4.23 2.05
N LEU A 49 3.74 4.27 3.16
CA LEU A 49 2.27 4.35 3.15
C LEU A 49 1.75 5.79 3.05
N ALA A 50 2.58 6.77 3.41
CA ALA A 50 2.20 8.17 3.43
C ALA A 50 3.41 9.08 3.22
N CYS A 51 3.16 10.31 2.79
CA CYS A 51 4.14 11.40 2.83
C CYS A 51 3.50 12.71 3.28
N VAL A 52 4.33 13.65 3.75
CA VAL A 52 3.88 14.99 4.12
C VAL A 52 4.52 16.01 3.18
N ILE A 53 3.70 16.74 2.43
CA ILE A 53 4.13 17.77 1.48
C ILE A 53 4.06 19.14 2.15
N GLY A 54 5.15 19.91 2.07
CA GLY A 54 5.21 21.28 2.58
C GLY A 54 4.95 21.40 4.09
N ARG A 55 5.14 20.33 4.86
CA ARG A 55 4.77 20.23 6.30
C ARG A 55 3.29 20.50 6.59
N ARG A 56 2.41 20.40 5.59
CA ARG A 56 0.99 20.79 5.70
C ARG A 56 0.03 19.72 5.23
N HIS A 57 0.36 19.02 4.14
CA HIS A 57 -0.57 18.10 3.50
C HIS A 57 -0.09 16.66 3.70
N LEU A 58 -0.92 15.84 4.32
CA LEU A 58 -0.72 14.39 4.40
C LEU A 58 -1.27 13.75 3.12
N CYS A 59 -0.44 13.00 2.42
CA CYS A 59 -0.82 12.23 1.24
C CYS A 59 -0.77 10.74 1.58
N VAL A 60 -1.85 10.04 1.26
CA VAL A 60 -2.08 8.60 1.42
C VAL A 60 -2.79 8.11 0.17
N HIS A 61 -2.88 6.79 -0.04
CA HIS A 61 -3.55 6.25 -1.22
C HIS A 61 -5.08 6.27 -1.10
N GLY A 62 -5.61 5.71 0.00
CA GLY A 62 -7.04 5.68 0.28
C GLY A 62 -7.46 6.93 1.04
N GLY A 63 -7.54 6.81 2.37
CA GLY A 63 -8.09 7.87 3.21
C GLY A 63 -7.59 7.85 4.64
N ILE A 64 -8.24 8.64 5.48
CA ILE A 64 -7.91 8.74 6.91
C ILE A 64 -8.53 7.60 7.71
N SER A 65 -7.82 7.16 8.73
CA SER A 65 -8.28 6.13 9.67
C SER A 65 -8.77 6.79 10.97
N PRO A 66 -9.84 6.29 11.61
CA PRO A 66 -10.17 6.65 13.00
C PRO A 66 -9.02 6.34 13.99
N ARG A 67 -8.11 5.44 13.62
CA ARG A 67 -6.92 5.07 14.42
C ARG A 67 -5.72 5.99 14.16
N LEU A 68 -5.81 6.93 13.22
CA LEU A 68 -4.74 7.88 12.94
C LEU A 68 -4.75 9.00 13.99
N THR A 69 -4.11 8.74 15.13
CA THR A 69 -4.02 9.72 16.23
C THR A 69 -2.86 10.71 16.07
N SER A 70 -1.82 10.33 15.33
CA SER A 70 -0.65 11.16 15.05
C SER A 70 0.13 10.62 13.85
N LEU A 71 1.01 11.45 13.26
CA LEU A 71 1.93 10.97 12.21
C LEU A 71 2.91 9.89 12.73
N ASP A 72 3.18 9.87 14.04
CA ASP A 72 4.01 8.82 14.65
C ASP A 72 3.32 7.46 14.63
N ALA A 73 1.98 7.41 14.62
CA ALA A 73 1.26 6.15 14.47
C ALA A 73 1.60 5.48 13.13
N ILE A 74 1.72 6.25 12.04
CA ILE A 74 2.14 5.75 10.72
C ILE A 74 3.61 5.31 10.77
N ARG A 75 4.49 6.10 11.40
CA ARG A 75 5.93 5.79 11.50
C ARG A 75 6.23 4.50 12.26
N ARG A 76 5.37 4.10 13.19
CA ARG A 76 5.50 2.87 14.00
C ARG A 76 5.00 1.62 13.28
N ILE A 77 4.40 1.73 12.10
CA ILE A 77 4.00 0.56 11.31
C ILE A 77 5.27 -0.19 10.88
N PRO A 78 5.45 -1.45 11.30
CA PRO A 78 6.67 -2.20 11.01
C PRO A 78 6.78 -2.48 9.51
N LYS A 79 8.01 -2.51 9.02
CA LYS A 79 8.37 -2.97 7.68
C LYS A 79 9.30 -4.18 7.77
N PRO A 80 9.23 -5.15 6.84
CA PRO A 80 8.31 -5.24 5.72
C PRO A 80 6.85 -5.43 6.15
N LEU A 81 5.93 -4.74 5.49
CA LEU A 81 4.49 -4.90 5.74
C LEU A 81 3.90 -5.89 4.72
N GLU A 82 4.08 -7.19 4.96
CA GLU A 82 3.58 -8.24 4.06
C GLU A 82 2.04 -8.34 4.05
N ARG A 83 1.46 -8.26 5.25
CA ARG A 83 0.02 -8.42 5.48
C ARG A 83 -0.61 -7.13 5.96
N VAL A 84 -1.04 -6.30 5.01
CA VAL A 84 -1.74 -5.03 5.27
C VAL A 84 -3.01 -5.27 6.09
N ASP A 85 -3.74 -6.36 5.85
CA ASP A 85 -4.98 -6.73 6.54
C ASP A 85 -4.79 -6.96 8.06
N LYS A 86 -3.55 -7.22 8.50
CA LYS A 86 -3.21 -7.40 9.92
C LYS A 86 -2.89 -6.10 10.64
N ASN A 87 -2.77 -4.99 9.92
CA ASN A 87 -2.58 -3.67 10.50
C ASN A 87 -3.74 -2.77 10.07
N ALA A 88 -4.70 -2.56 10.97
CA ALA A 88 -5.93 -1.85 10.65
C ALA A 88 -5.70 -0.38 10.22
N LEU A 89 -4.69 0.30 10.79
CA LEU A 89 -4.30 1.63 10.33
C LEU A 89 -3.75 1.57 8.90
N ALA A 90 -2.84 0.64 8.59
CA ALA A 90 -2.30 0.49 7.24
C ALA A 90 -3.38 0.11 6.22
N CYS A 91 -4.33 -0.74 6.60
CA CYS A 91 -5.47 -1.11 5.78
C CYS A 91 -6.29 0.13 5.39
N ASP A 92 -6.71 0.94 6.38
CA ASP A 92 -7.47 2.15 6.13
C ASP A 92 -6.70 3.16 5.25
N LEU A 93 -5.40 3.34 5.48
CA LEU A 93 -4.55 4.24 4.67
C LEU A 93 -4.51 3.84 3.18
N LEU A 94 -4.74 2.57 2.87
CA LEU A 94 -4.77 2.05 1.49
C LEU A 94 -6.19 1.90 0.93
N TRP A 95 -7.22 1.73 1.75
CA TRP A 95 -8.56 1.32 1.28
C TRP A 95 -9.71 2.23 1.71
N ALA A 96 -9.51 3.17 2.62
CA ALA A 96 -10.58 4.04 3.06
C ALA A 96 -11.02 4.99 1.94
N ASP A 97 -12.32 5.05 1.70
CA ASP A 97 -12.94 5.97 0.74
C ASP A 97 -13.67 7.10 1.47
N PHE A 98 -13.75 8.27 0.83
CA PHE A 98 -14.64 9.32 1.27
C PHE A 98 -16.08 8.99 0.92
N LYS A 99 -17.01 9.23 1.86
CA LYS A 99 -18.44 9.14 1.60
C LYS A 99 -19.11 10.49 1.86
N GLU A 100 -19.75 11.01 0.83
CA GLU A 100 -20.40 12.32 0.86
C GLU A 100 -21.50 12.37 1.94
N GLY A 101 -21.54 13.48 2.69
CA GLY A 101 -22.50 13.70 3.78
C GLY A 101 -22.06 13.21 5.17
N LEU A 102 -20.93 12.50 5.30
CA LEU A 102 -20.36 12.17 6.59
C LEU A 102 -19.57 13.37 7.16
N LYS A 103 -19.91 13.79 8.39
CA LYS A 103 -19.10 14.73 9.17
C LYS A 103 -18.15 13.93 10.07
N GLY A 104 -16.87 13.96 9.73
CA GLY A 104 -15.82 13.30 10.50
C GLY A 104 -15.25 12.08 9.78
N TYR A 105 -14.85 11.09 10.57
CA TYR A 105 -14.42 9.76 10.14
C TYR A 105 -15.47 8.72 10.54
#